data_AF-A0A8T2V0G9-F1
#
_entry.id   AF-A0A8T2V0G9-F1
#
_cell.length_a   1.000
_cell.length_b   1.000
_cell.length_c   1.000
_cell.angle_alpha   90.00
_cell.angle_beta   90.00
_cell.angle_gamma   90.00
#
_symmetry.space_group_name_H-M   'P 1'
#
loop_
_entity.id
_entity.type
_entity.pdbx_description
1 polymer ?
#
loop_
_entity_poly.entity_id
_entity_poly.type
_entity_poly.pdbx_seq_one_letter_code
_entity_poly.pdbx_strand_id
1 'polypeptide(L)'
;MTLLKYLSLQWTDRVLLLLSRIILGETSQLGFRRPNLGPMEMKSKEGKTPCLDAGTLSKIREGCIEVVSEVESFDSTGCYYMDGTPRMEFDAVILATGFKSNVPKWLKEGDLFSSEGFPKPGAPCNWKGRNGLYSAGFARKGLLGVSMDALNIAKDIASLYIRQNTML
;
A
#
# COMPACT_ATOMS: atom_id res chain seq x y z
N MET A 1 0.70 7.29 13.60
CA MET A 1 -0.59 8.03 13.51
C MET A 1 -0.69 9.20 14.48
N THR A 2 0.09 9.24 15.57
CA THR A 2 0.04 10.35 16.54
C THR A 2 0.42 11.70 15.94
N LEU A 3 1.44 11.77 15.07
CA LEU A 3 1.88 13.05 14.48
C LEU A 3 0.82 13.72 13.60
N LEU A 4 0.04 12.92 12.85
CA LEU A 4 -1.08 13.40 12.03
C LEU A 4 -2.25 13.98 12.85
N LYS A 5 -2.29 13.77 14.17
CA LYS A 5 -3.29 14.42 15.04
C LYS A 5 -2.95 15.89 15.30
N TYR A 6 -1.69 16.28 15.15
CA TYR A 6 -1.18 17.60 15.55
C TYR A 6 -0.60 18.38 14.37
N LEU A 7 -0.12 17.71 13.32
CA LEU A 7 0.47 18.32 12.14
C LEU A 7 -0.33 17.99 10.88
N SER A 8 -0.27 18.89 9.89
CA SER A 8 -0.80 18.58 8.56
C SER A 8 -0.04 17.39 7.94
N LEU A 9 -0.65 16.75 6.94
CA LEU A 9 -0.05 15.61 6.23
C LEU A 9 1.33 15.97 5.65
N GLN A 10 1.46 17.13 5.02
CA GLN A 10 2.72 17.59 4.43
C GLN A 10 3.81 17.83 5.48
N TRP A 11 3.46 18.42 6.62
CA TRP A 11 4.42 18.64 7.72
C TRP A 11 4.84 17.34 8.37
N THR A 12 3.90 16.41 8.57
CA THR A 12 4.20 15.06 9.05
C THR A 12 5.21 14.38 8.15
N ASP A 13 5.00 14.44 6.84
CA ASP A 13 5.89 13.84 5.86
C ASP A 13 7.27 14.49 5.83
N ARG A 14 7.36 15.82 5.94
CA ARG A 14 8.66 16.51 6.06
C ARG A 14 9.45 16.05 7.28
N VAL A 15 8.79 15.92 8.43
CA VAL A 15 9.43 15.41 9.65
C VAL A 15 9.88 13.96 9.47
N LEU A 16 9.02 13.10 8.90
CA LEU A 16 9.37 11.70 8.64
C LEU A 16 10.55 11.57 7.67
N LEU A 17 10.57 12.34 6.60
CA LEU A 17 11.67 12.35 5.64
C LEU A 17 12.98 12.83 6.27
N LEU A 18 12.94 13.89 7.08
CA LEU A 18 14.10 14.38 7.83
C LEU A 18 14.64 13.31 8.79
N LEU A 19 13.78 12.71 9.60
CA LEU A 19 14.16 11.63 10.53
C LEU A 19 14.71 10.42 9.76
N SER A 20 14.11 10.05 8.64
CA SER A 20 14.62 8.96 7.80
C SER A 20 16.01 9.25 7.24
N ARG A 21 16.34 10.51 6.98
CA ARG A 21 17.68 10.91 6.52
C ARG A 21 18.69 10.86 7.66
N ILE A 22 18.30 11.27 8.85
CA ILE A 22 19.16 11.21 10.04
C ILE A 22 19.45 9.74 10.42
N ILE A 23 18.43 8.89 10.40
CA ILE A 23 18.54 7.49 10.85
C ILE A 23 19.19 6.60 9.79
N LEU A 24 18.78 6.73 8.52
CA LEU A 24 19.23 5.84 7.44
C LEU A 24 20.42 6.40 6.66
N GLY A 25 20.74 7.68 6.80
CA GLY A 25 21.78 8.35 6.02
C GLY A 25 21.37 8.59 4.57
N GLU A 26 22.36 8.80 3.70
CA GLU A 26 22.15 8.92 2.26
C GLU A 26 21.97 7.53 1.63
N THR A 27 20.82 7.27 1.03
CA THR A 27 20.46 5.94 0.48
C THR A 27 20.60 5.87 -1.03
N SER A 28 20.84 7.00 -1.70
CA SER A 28 21.06 7.04 -3.15
C SER A 28 22.28 6.22 -3.59
N GLN A 29 23.32 6.22 -2.75
CA GLN A 29 24.53 5.41 -2.95
C GLN A 29 24.27 3.90 -2.85
N LEU A 30 23.13 3.50 -2.26
CA LEU A 30 22.71 2.11 -2.13
C LEU A 30 21.70 1.71 -3.22
N GLY A 31 21.58 2.50 -4.30
CA GLY A 31 20.65 2.26 -5.41
C GLY A 31 19.22 2.76 -5.16
N PHE A 32 18.90 3.26 -3.96
CA PHE A 32 17.54 3.74 -3.66
C PHE A 32 17.33 5.20 -4.05
N ARG A 33 16.42 5.44 -4.99
CA ARG A 33 15.91 6.79 -5.27
C ARG A 33 14.95 7.22 -4.17
N ARG A 34 15.28 8.29 -3.45
CA ARG A 34 14.35 8.86 -2.47
C ARG A 34 13.14 9.48 -3.19
N PRO A 35 11.90 9.16 -2.77
CA PRO A 35 10.72 9.72 -3.39
C PRO A 35 10.56 11.21 -3.07
N ASN A 36 10.01 11.96 -4.03
CA ASN A 36 9.68 13.38 -3.85
C ASN A 36 8.48 13.59 -2.92
N LEU A 37 7.57 12.62 -2.89
CA LEU A 37 6.43 12.59 -1.99
C LEU A 37 6.79 11.85 -0.71
N GLY A 38 6.29 12.34 0.42
CA GLY A 38 6.49 11.69 1.68
C GLY A 38 5.65 10.40 1.83
N PRO A 39 6.01 9.58 2.83
CA PRO A 39 5.42 8.26 3.02
C PRO A 39 3.90 8.29 3.26
N MET A 40 3.37 9.29 3.97
CA MET A 40 1.94 9.40 4.27
C MET A 40 1.16 9.88 3.05
N GLU A 41 1.71 10.84 2.29
CA GLU A 41 1.12 11.31 1.04
C GLU A 41 1.06 10.20 -0.01
N MET A 42 2.17 9.47 -0.19
CA MET A 42 2.22 8.31 -1.09
C MET A 42 1.20 7.25 -0.70
N LYS A 43 1.07 6.95 0.60
CA LYS A 43 0.05 6.02 1.10
C LYS A 43 -1.38 6.52 0.82
N SER A 44 -1.62 7.81 1.01
CA SER A 44 -2.94 8.42 0.80
C SER A 44 -3.35 8.40 -0.68
N LYS A 45 -2.44 8.76 -1.58
CA LYS A 45 -2.69 8.86 -3.03
C LYS A 45 -2.66 7.52 -3.74
N GLU A 46 -1.65 6.70 -3.47
CA GLU A 46 -1.37 5.48 -4.24
C GLU A 46 -1.73 4.20 -3.49
N GLY A 47 -2.11 4.29 -2.21
CA GLY A 47 -2.31 3.12 -1.36
C GLY A 47 -1.04 2.29 -1.16
N LYS A 48 0.13 2.86 -1.43
CA LYS A 48 1.45 2.21 -1.26
C LYS A 48 1.97 2.52 0.13
N THR A 49 2.20 1.48 0.91
CA THR A 49 2.84 1.62 2.22
C THR A 49 4.35 1.58 2.01
N PRO A 50 5.13 2.49 2.64
CA PRO A 50 6.58 2.40 2.62
C PRO A 50 7.06 1.03 3.10
N CYS A 51 8.19 0.56 2.55
CA CYS A 51 8.78 -0.70 2.97
C CYS A 51 9.10 -0.63 4.48
N LEU A 52 8.65 -1.65 5.21
CA LEU A 52 9.03 -1.89 6.60
C LEU A 52 10.02 -3.03 6.57
N ASP A 53 11.25 -2.74 6.96
CA ASP A 53 12.35 -3.69 6.88
C ASP A 53 13.14 -3.72 8.19
N ALA A 54 13.65 -4.91 8.51
CA ALA A 54 14.56 -5.16 9.61
C ALA A 54 15.82 -5.86 9.08
N GLY A 55 16.74 -5.08 8.50
CA GLY A 55 18.11 -5.50 8.23
C GLY A 55 18.49 -5.64 6.75
N THR A 56 17.57 -5.48 5.80
CA THR A 56 17.89 -5.42 4.36
C THR A 56 18.90 -4.33 4.08
N LEU A 57 18.76 -3.15 4.68
CA LEU A 57 19.74 -2.06 4.48
C LEU A 57 21.15 -2.43 4.98
N SER A 58 21.26 -3.23 6.05
CA SER A 58 22.55 -3.74 6.53
C SER A 58 23.15 -4.70 5.52
N LYS A 59 22.35 -5.66 5.04
CA LYS A 59 22.78 -6.63 4.03
C LYS A 59 23.20 -5.99 2.71
N ILE A 60 22.54 -4.90 2.31
CA ILE A 60 22.97 -4.12 1.13
C ILE A 60 24.33 -3.47 1.38
N ARG A 61 24.52 -2.84 2.56
CA ARG A 61 25.81 -2.23 2.93
C ARG A 61 26.95 -3.23 3.06
N GLU A 62 26.65 -4.46 3.48
CA GLU A 62 27.59 -5.58 3.58
C GLU A 62 27.89 -6.23 2.21
N GLY A 63 27.18 -5.84 1.15
CA GLY A 63 27.33 -6.42 -0.19
C GLY A 63 26.63 -7.78 -0.37
N CYS A 64 25.85 -8.23 0.60
CA CYS A 64 25.06 -9.46 0.50
C CYS A 64 23.82 -9.32 -0.39
N ILE A 65 23.35 -8.09 -0.63
CA ILE A 65 22.24 -7.78 -1.53
C ILE A 65 22.68 -6.66 -2.46
N GLU A 66 22.66 -6.93 -3.77
CA GLU A 66 22.92 -5.92 -4.79
C GLU A 66 21.59 -5.30 -5.26
N VAL A 67 21.51 -3.97 -5.23
CA VAL A 67 20.37 -3.22 -5.77
C VAL A 67 20.69 -2.88 -7.22
N VAL A 68 19.99 -3.58 -8.12
CA VAL A 68 20.11 -3.40 -9.57
C VAL A 68 18.97 -2.54 -10.12
N SER A 69 19.12 -2.08 -11.36
CA SER A 69 18.12 -1.30 -12.08
C SER A 69 16.98 -2.19 -12.59
N GLU A 70 16.03 -1.58 -13.30
CA GLU A 70 14.87 -2.28 -13.85
C GLU A 70 15.32 -3.33 -14.88
N VAL A 71 14.79 -4.55 -14.72
CA VAL A 71 15.05 -5.65 -15.65
C VAL A 71 14.32 -5.39 -16.96
N GLU A 72 15.06 -5.40 -18.07
CA GLU A 72 14.56 -5.25 -19.43
C GLU A 72 14.04 -6.59 -19.97
N SER A 73 14.86 -7.64 -19.84
CA SER A 73 14.53 -8.96 -20.38
C SER A 73 15.30 -10.08 -19.66
N PHE A 74 14.81 -11.31 -19.81
CA PHE A 74 15.45 -12.52 -19.32
C PHE A 74 15.89 -13.39 -20.49
N ASP A 75 16.96 -14.15 -20.30
CA ASP A 75 17.33 -15.27 -21.14
C ASP A 75 17.29 -16.58 -20.35
N SER A 76 17.93 -17.64 -20.87
CA SER A 76 17.93 -18.96 -20.23
C SER A 76 18.62 -19.03 -18.87
N THR A 77 19.55 -18.11 -18.56
CA THR A 77 20.34 -18.17 -17.30
C THR A 77 20.50 -16.84 -16.59
N GLY A 78 19.98 -15.73 -17.13
CA GLY A 78 20.22 -14.40 -16.58
C GLY A 78 19.24 -13.34 -17.06
N CYS A 79 19.58 -12.08 -16.77
CA CYS A 79 18.78 -10.93 -17.20
C CYS A 79 19.62 -9.74 -17.69
N TYR A 80 18.96 -8.92 -18.49
CA TYR A 80 19.45 -7.64 -19.01
C TYR A 80 18.70 -6.50 -18.34
N TYR A 81 19.33 -5.33 -18.27
CA TYR A 81 18.86 -4.19 -17.51
C TYR A 81 18.70 -2.94 -18.39
N MET A 82 17.68 -2.14 -18.08
CA MET A 82 17.29 -0.95 -18.87
C MET A 82 18.35 0.15 -18.91
N ASP A 83 19.28 0.18 -17.95
CA ASP A 83 20.35 1.18 -17.87
C ASP A 83 21.68 0.74 -18.51
N GLY A 84 21.67 -0.41 -19.18
CA GLY A 84 22.86 -0.97 -19.83
C GLY A 84 23.85 -1.63 -18.86
N THR A 85 23.45 -1.88 -17.60
CA THR A 85 24.23 -2.69 -16.66
C THR A 85 24.56 -4.04 -17.31
N PRO A 86 25.80 -4.56 -17.16
CA PRO A 86 26.17 -5.86 -17.70
C PRO A 86 25.20 -6.96 -17.28
N ARG A 87 24.98 -7.91 -18.18
CA ARG A 87 24.15 -9.08 -17.94
C ARG A 87 24.64 -9.82 -16.69
N MET A 88 23.69 -10.24 -15.85
CA MET A 88 23.95 -11.04 -14.64
C MET A 88 23.22 -12.38 -14.72
N GLU A 89 23.86 -13.42 -14.17
CA GLU A 89 23.29 -14.77 -14.09
C GLU A 89 22.58 -15.00 -12.76
N PHE A 90 21.51 -15.80 -12.80
CA PHE A 90 20.70 -16.12 -11.63
C PHE A 90 20.22 -17.58 -11.68
N ASP A 91 20.37 -18.30 -10.58
CA ASP A 91 19.84 -19.67 -10.44
C ASP A 91 18.31 -19.68 -10.29
N ALA A 92 17.73 -18.59 -9.78
CA ALA A 92 16.30 -18.47 -9.51
C ALA A 92 15.82 -17.02 -9.61
N VAL A 93 14.58 -16.85 -10.08
CA VAL A 93 13.89 -15.55 -10.16
C VAL A 93 12.61 -15.61 -9.32
N ILE A 94 12.44 -14.64 -8.43
CA ILE A 94 11.24 -14.50 -7.58
C ILE A 94 10.49 -13.23 -7.98
N LEU A 95 9.29 -13.38 -8.54
CA LEU A 95 8.43 -12.25 -8.92
C LEU A 95 7.64 -11.75 -7.71
N ALA A 96 8.25 -10.88 -6.91
CA ALA A 96 7.62 -10.21 -5.77
C ALA A 96 6.80 -8.95 -6.16
N THR A 97 6.05 -9.02 -7.27
CA THR A 97 5.36 -7.87 -7.90
C THR A 97 3.97 -7.57 -7.36
N GLY A 98 3.56 -8.24 -6.27
CA GLY A 98 2.29 -8.00 -5.57
C GLY A 98 1.09 -8.74 -6.17
N PHE A 99 -0.12 -8.27 -5.85
CA PHE A 99 -1.39 -8.93 -6.19
C PHE A 99 -2.37 -7.96 -6.86
N LYS A 100 -3.25 -8.50 -7.71
CA LYS A 100 -4.42 -7.80 -8.26
C LYS A 100 -5.69 -8.24 -7.52
N SER A 101 -6.63 -7.32 -7.34
CA SER A 101 -7.94 -7.66 -6.78
C SER A 101 -8.72 -8.55 -7.76
N ASN A 102 -9.41 -9.58 -7.24
CA ASN A 102 -10.31 -10.42 -8.01
C ASN A 102 -11.79 -10.10 -7.77
N VAL A 103 -12.11 -9.06 -6.97
CA VAL A 103 -13.49 -8.65 -6.65
C VAL A 103 -14.39 -8.56 -7.90
N PRO A 104 -13.96 -7.93 -9.00
CA PRO A 104 -14.81 -7.79 -10.20
C PRO A 104 -15.16 -9.12 -10.87
N LYS A 105 -14.47 -10.23 -10.54
CA LYS A 105 -14.74 -11.55 -11.11
C LYS A 105 -15.92 -12.26 -10.44
N TRP A 106 -16.21 -11.94 -9.18
CA TRP A 106 -17.22 -12.66 -8.39
C TRP A 106 -18.34 -11.75 -7.89
N LEU A 107 -18.05 -10.48 -7.61
CA LEU A 107 -19.06 -9.50 -7.22
C LEU A 107 -19.59 -8.82 -8.49
N LYS A 108 -20.84 -9.15 -8.85
CA LYS A 108 -21.54 -8.58 -10.01
C LYS A 108 -22.18 -7.21 -9.74
N GLU A 109 -22.02 -6.71 -8.52
CA GLU A 109 -22.50 -5.40 -8.08
C GLU A 109 -21.55 -4.31 -8.60
N GLY A 110 -22.10 -3.25 -9.19
CA GLY A 110 -21.32 -2.27 -9.94
C GLY A 110 -21.03 -0.95 -9.21
N ASP A 111 -21.65 -0.70 -8.06
CA ASP A 111 -21.61 0.62 -7.42
C ASP A 111 -20.49 0.72 -6.38
N LEU A 112 -20.27 -0.30 -5.53
CA LEU A 112 -19.32 -0.22 -4.42
C LEU A 112 -17.86 -0.31 -4.87
N PHE A 113 -17.54 -1.19 -5.81
CA PHE A 113 -16.18 -1.45 -6.30
C PHE A 113 -15.94 -0.87 -7.69
N SER A 114 -14.72 -0.40 -7.95
CA SER A 114 -14.26 -0.01 -9.29
C SER A 114 -13.90 -1.23 -10.14
N SER A 115 -13.61 -1.01 -11.43
CA SER A 115 -13.08 -2.04 -12.34
C SER A 115 -11.76 -2.64 -11.86
N GLU A 116 -10.99 -1.91 -11.06
CA GLU A 116 -9.75 -2.38 -10.44
C GLU A 116 -9.98 -3.26 -9.20
N GLY A 117 -11.24 -3.43 -8.79
CA GLY A 117 -11.59 -4.27 -7.64
C GLY A 117 -11.30 -3.62 -6.29
N PHE A 118 -11.30 -2.29 -6.22
CA PHE A 118 -11.18 -1.52 -4.98
C PHE A 118 -12.44 -0.67 -4.75
N PRO A 119 -12.83 -0.39 -3.49
CA PRO A 119 -13.98 0.45 -3.22
C PRO A 119 -13.80 1.84 -3.84
N LYS A 120 -14.83 2.33 -4.53
CA LYS A 120 -14.74 3.63 -5.22
C LYS A 120 -14.48 4.75 -4.19
N PRO A 121 -13.57 5.69 -4.49
CA PRO A 121 -13.44 6.91 -3.68
C PRO A 121 -14.71 7.74 -3.86
N GLY A 122 -15.54 7.86 -2.83
CA GLY A 122 -16.78 8.62 -2.90
C GLY A 122 -17.49 8.74 -1.56
N ALA A 123 -18.16 9.87 -1.36
CA ALA A 123 -19.02 10.11 -0.21
C ALA A 123 -20.30 9.24 -0.28
N PRO A 124 -20.85 8.81 0.87
CA PRO A 124 -20.41 9.18 2.22
C PRO A 124 -19.29 8.29 2.77
N CYS A 125 -19.05 7.10 2.21
CA CYS A 125 -18.02 6.19 2.69
C CYS A 125 -17.66 5.07 1.70
N ASN A 126 -16.45 4.55 1.84
CA ASN A 126 -15.87 3.50 1.00
C ASN A 126 -16.05 2.07 1.57
N TRP A 127 -16.86 1.92 2.63
CA TRP A 127 -17.10 0.64 3.33
C TRP A 127 -18.57 0.19 3.26
N LYS A 128 -19.51 1.03 2.80
CA LYS A 128 -20.94 0.73 2.72
C LYS A 128 -21.45 0.78 1.28
N GLY A 129 -22.00 -0.32 0.81
CA GLY A 129 -22.72 -0.43 -0.45
C GLY A 129 -24.23 -0.38 -0.26
N ARG A 130 -24.97 -0.71 -1.32
CA ARG A 130 -26.43 -0.85 -1.29
C ARG A 130 -26.84 -2.25 -0.79
N ASN A 131 -28.11 -2.40 -0.43
CA ASN A 131 -28.72 -3.71 -0.12
C ASN A 131 -27.99 -4.54 0.95
N GLY A 132 -27.45 -3.87 1.99
CA GLY A 132 -26.74 -4.55 3.08
C GLY A 132 -25.34 -5.07 2.71
N LEU A 133 -24.81 -4.70 1.54
CA LEU A 133 -23.43 -4.99 1.17
C LEU A 133 -22.45 -4.06 1.89
N TYR A 134 -21.38 -4.63 2.43
CA TYR A 134 -20.29 -3.87 3.05
C TYR A 134 -18.93 -4.35 2.53
N SER A 135 -17.94 -3.47 2.63
CA SER A 135 -16.54 -3.76 2.29
C SER A 135 -15.65 -3.43 3.48
N ALA A 136 -15.02 -4.45 4.06
CA ALA A 136 -14.02 -4.30 5.12
C ALA A 136 -12.62 -4.60 4.59
N GLY A 137 -11.70 -3.65 4.69
CA GLY A 137 -10.29 -3.88 4.40
C GLY A 137 -9.86 -3.80 2.93
N PHE A 138 -10.80 -3.62 1.99
CA PHE A 138 -10.47 -3.45 0.57
C PHE A 138 -9.98 -2.04 0.21
N ALA A 139 -10.04 -1.09 1.16
CA ALA A 139 -9.69 0.31 0.94
C ALA A 139 -8.17 0.62 0.90
N ARG A 140 -7.30 -0.39 1.03
CA ARG A 140 -5.82 -0.24 1.08
C ARG A 140 -5.31 0.72 2.17
N LYS A 141 -6.10 0.90 3.24
CA LYS A 141 -5.75 1.75 4.39
C LYS A 141 -4.86 1.02 5.44
N GLY A 142 -4.58 -0.27 5.22
CA GLY A 142 -3.83 -1.13 6.15
C GLY A 142 -4.67 -1.54 7.36
N LEU A 143 -4.04 -2.17 8.37
CA LEU A 143 -4.73 -2.77 9.52
C LEU A 143 -5.64 -1.79 10.29
N LEU A 144 -5.19 -0.56 10.50
CA LEU A 144 -6.00 0.49 11.13
C LEU A 144 -7.26 0.83 10.31
N GLY A 145 -7.14 0.81 8.99
CA GLY A 145 -8.27 1.02 8.09
C GLY A 145 -9.28 -0.12 8.17
N VAL A 146 -8.80 -1.36 8.19
CA VAL A 146 -9.66 -2.56 8.37
C VAL A 146 -10.45 -2.46 9.67
N SER A 147 -9.79 -2.08 10.77
CA SER A 147 -10.44 -1.90 12.07
C SER A 147 -11.52 -0.81 12.03
N MET A 148 -11.24 0.32 11.37
CA MET A 148 -12.22 1.40 11.20
C MET A 148 -13.42 0.94 10.36
N ASP A 149 -13.17 0.26 9.24
CA ASP A 149 -14.24 -0.28 8.40
C ASP A 149 -15.12 -1.24 9.21
N ALA A 150 -14.52 -2.19 9.94
CA ALA A 150 -15.23 -3.16 10.76
C ALA A 150 -16.10 -2.51 11.85
N LEU A 151 -15.57 -1.50 12.56
CA LEU A 151 -16.32 -0.76 13.59
C LEU A 151 -17.49 0.01 12.99
N ASN A 152 -17.31 0.63 11.82
CA ASN A 152 -18.38 1.36 11.15
C ASN A 152 -19.49 0.41 10.67
N ILE A 153 -19.12 -0.72 10.08
CA ILE A 153 -20.05 -1.77 9.63
C ILE A 153 -20.86 -2.29 10.82
N ALA A 154 -20.20 -2.62 11.93
CA ALA A 154 -20.88 -3.13 13.13
C ALA A 154 -21.88 -2.12 13.70
N LYS A 155 -21.52 -0.84 13.76
CA LYS A 155 -22.41 0.25 14.20
C LYS A 155 -23.62 0.40 13.28
N ASP A 156 -23.41 0.33 11.97
CA ASP A 156 -24.49 0.45 11.00
C ASP A 156 -25.49 -0.70 11.13
N ILE A 157 -24.99 -1.95 11.20
CA ILE A 157 -25.81 -3.16 11.41
C ILE A 157 -26.59 -3.05 12.73
N ALA A 158 -25.93 -2.68 13.84
CA ALA A 158 -26.59 -2.52 15.13
C ALA A 158 -27.71 -1.47 15.07
N SER A 159 -27.47 -0.34 14.38
CA SER A 159 -28.48 0.70 14.21
C SER A 159 -29.70 0.24 13.40
N LEU A 160 -29.48 -0.59 12.38
CA LEU A 160 -30.55 -1.17 11.56
C LEU A 160 -31.38 -2.17 12.38
N TYR A 161 -30.71 -3.02 13.18
CA TYR A 161 -31.38 -3.97 14.06
C TYR A 161 -32.25 -3.27 15.12
N ILE A 162 -31.74 -2.22 15.75
CA ILE A 162 -32.51 -1.44 16.75
C ILE A 162 -33.74 -0.80 16.08
N ARG A 163 -33.57 -0.17 14.91
CA ARG A 163 -34.68 0.47 14.18
C ARG A 163 -35.78 -0.52 13.81
N GLN A 164 -35.43 -1.74 13.40
CA GLN A 164 -36.42 -2.78 13.09
C GLN A 164 -37.19 -3.21 14.35
N ASN A 165 -36.51 -3.32 15.50
CA ASN A 165 -37.11 -3.79 16.75
C ASN A 165 -37.78 -2.71 17.61
N THR A 166 -37.62 -1.42 17.25
CA THR A 166 -38.30 -0.29 17.94
C THR A 166 -39.51 0.23 17.13
N MET A 167 -39.68 -0.25 15.89
CA MET A 167 -40.86 0.03 15.05
C MET A 167 -41.94 -1.08 15.12
N LEU A 168 -41.82 -1.98 16.09
CA LEU A 168 -42.85 -2.91 16.57
C LEU A 168 -43.31 -2.45 17.95
#